data_AF-A0A661JFA0-F1
#
_entry.id   AF-A0A661JFA0-F1
#
_cell.length_a   1.000
_cell.length_b   1.000
_cell.length_c   1.000
_cell.angle_alpha   90.00
_cell.angle_beta   90.00
_cell.angle_gamma   90.00
#
_symmetry.space_group_name_H-M   'P 1'
#
loop_
_entity.id
_entity.type
_entity.pdbx_description
1 polymer ?
#
loop_
_entity_poly.entity_id
_entity_poly.type
_entity_poly.pdbx_seq_one_letter_code
_entity_poly.pdbx_strand_id
1 'polypeptide(L)'
;VLLVEGGAGPHVIIYDWIAGSHQQTWHWTLHGWGSISGKGDTRVWTYTPEGRVVRALARLVVPENAVFAERPGEHDGIAHTYVEACHQGDDVTFLAVLYPYDESIGLTAPDITEASQGEAAGFILAAGKEREIGWIQQNSAEAELAGIQSDAQGVFARWQTDELQSWWLYQGSFIKFDGGVILHSSSPIAFAALSYEDRSTVKGIFENTSPLSIAFHAPGAFEVVVDGVPLTHANTDDNLVQWHQTTTGTHTLLISTSDKGG
;
A
#
# COMPACT_ATOMS: atom_id res chain seq x y z
N VAL A 1 -1.88 -2.01 9.75
CA VAL A 1 -3.13 -1.46 9.18
C VAL A 1 -2.81 -0.11 8.57
N LEU A 2 -3.04 0.05 7.27
CA LEU A 2 -2.87 1.30 6.55
C LEU A 2 -4.23 1.76 6.02
N LEU A 3 -4.61 3.01 6.29
CA LEU A 3 -5.76 3.66 5.67
C LEU A 3 -5.28 4.38 4.40
N VAL A 4 -5.94 4.11 3.27
CA VAL A 4 -5.68 4.77 2.00
C VAL A 4 -6.91 5.60 1.64
N GLU A 5 -6.73 6.91 1.49
CA GLU A 5 -7.77 7.83 1.05
C GLU A 5 -7.48 8.26 -0.40
N GLY A 6 -8.45 8.07 -1.31
CA GLY A 6 -8.27 8.25 -2.76
C GLY A 6 -9.57 8.22 -3.55
N GLY A 7 -9.50 8.57 -4.83
CA GLY A 7 -10.68 8.71 -5.72
C GLY A 7 -11.33 7.38 -6.10
N ALA A 8 -10.63 6.25 -5.94
CA ALA A 8 -11.23 4.92 -5.92
C ALA A 8 -12.20 4.83 -4.75
N GLY A 9 -11.90 5.39 -3.59
CA GLY A 9 -12.66 5.29 -2.35
C GLY A 9 -11.76 4.90 -1.18
N PRO A 10 -12.11 5.27 0.06
CA PRO A 10 -11.30 4.94 1.22
C PRO A 10 -11.26 3.43 1.42
N HIS A 11 -10.07 2.86 1.61
CA HIS A 11 -9.92 1.42 1.87
C HIS A 11 -8.76 1.16 2.83
N VAL A 12 -8.72 -0.05 3.36
CA VAL A 12 -7.76 -0.47 4.38
C VAL A 12 -6.97 -1.66 3.90
N ILE A 13 -5.65 -1.58 4.05
CA ILE A 13 -4.74 -2.71 3.83
C ILE A 13 -4.29 -3.20 5.20
N ILE A 14 -4.54 -4.49 5.46
CA ILE A 14 -4.08 -5.20 6.64
C ILE A 14 -3.00 -6.17 6.21
N TYR A 15 -1.92 -6.19 6.98
CA TYR A 15 -0.82 -7.12 6.81
C TYR A 15 -0.39 -7.63 8.16
N ASP A 16 -0.33 -8.94 8.27
CA ASP A 16 0.16 -9.65 9.43
C ASP A 16 1.25 -10.61 8.94
N TRP A 17 2.47 -10.38 9.43
CA TRP A 17 3.51 -11.38 9.40
C TRP A 17 3.62 -11.98 10.78
N ILE A 18 3.57 -13.31 10.82
CA ILE A 18 3.58 -14.04 12.07
C ILE A 18 4.65 -15.12 11.99
N ALA A 19 5.68 -14.97 12.82
CA ALA A 19 6.77 -15.92 12.93
C ALA A 19 6.49 -16.96 14.01
N GLY A 20 6.60 -18.23 13.64
CA GLY A 20 6.42 -19.38 14.53
C GLY A 20 7.75 -20.01 14.91
N SER A 21 7.85 -20.50 16.15
CA SER A 21 9.05 -21.27 16.56
C SER A 21 9.05 -22.71 16.04
N HIS A 22 7.91 -23.16 15.52
CA HIS A 22 7.65 -24.49 14.98
C HIS A 22 6.36 -24.46 14.16
N GLN A 23 6.14 -25.51 13.37
CA GLN A 23 4.97 -25.61 12.52
C GLN A 23 3.69 -25.65 13.34
N GLN A 24 2.79 -24.72 13.07
CA GLN A 24 1.50 -24.63 13.74
C GLN A 24 0.41 -24.15 12.77
N THR A 25 -0.84 -24.26 13.21
CA THR A 25 -1.98 -23.74 12.42
C THR A 25 -2.29 -22.33 12.89
N TRP A 26 -2.22 -21.40 11.95
CA TRP A 26 -2.56 -20.00 12.15
C TRP A 26 -3.98 -19.74 11.67
N HIS A 27 -4.73 -19.01 12.48
CA HIS A 27 -6.12 -18.67 12.24
C HIS A 27 -6.24 -17.16 12.12
N TRP A 28 -6.59 -16.67 10.94
CA TRP A 28 -6.88 -15.26 10.69
C TRP A 28 -8.37 -15.08 10.50
N THR A 29 -8.99 -14.23 11.32
CA THR A 29 -10.45 -14.09 11.36
C THR A 29 -10.89 -12.67 11.03
N LEU A 30 -11.86 -12.53 10.13
CA LEU A 30 -12.45 -11.25 9.77
C LEU A 30 -13.96 -11.26 10.00
N HIS A 31 -14.39 -10.39 10.91
CA HIS A 31 -15.78 -10.16 11.23
C HIS A 31 -16.30 -8.94 10.47
N GLY A 32 -17.55 -9.00 10.02
CA GLY A 32 -18.25 -7.87 9.42
C GLY A 32 -19.73 -7.90 9.81
N TRP A 33 -20.38 -6.75 9.66
CA TRP A 33 -21.81 -6.59 9.97
C TRP A 33 -22.69 -6.93 8.78
N GLY A 34 -23.87 -7.50 9.06
CA GLY A 34 -24.88 -7.83 8.05
C GLY A 34 -24.70 -9.21 7.43
N SER A 35 -25.28 -9.42 6.25
CA SER A 35 -25.22 -10.71 5.55
C SER A 35 -23.91 -10.85 4.77
N ILE A 36 -23.27 -12.02 4.88
CA ILE A 36 -22.05 -12.34 4.14
C ILE A 36 -22.37 -13.04 2.81
N SER A 37 -21.54 -12.78 1.80
CA SER A 37 -21.51 -13.49 0.51
C SER A 37 -20.08 -13.56 -0.02
N GLY A 38 -19.87 -14.21 -1.16
CA GLY A 38 -18.54 -14.47 -1.73
C GLY A 38 -18.07 -15.90 -1.52
N LYS A 39 -16.88 -16.24 -2.04
CA LYS A 39 -16.27 -17.58 -1.96
C LYS A 39 -14.75 -17.47 -1.93
N GLY A 40 -14.08 -18.50 -1.41
CA GLY A 40 -12.62 -18.58 -1.39
C GLY A 40 -11.99 -17.45 -0.59
N ASP A 41 -11.22 -16.63 -1.27
CA ASP A 41 -10.46 -15.46 -0.79
C ASP A 41 -11.22 -14.13 -0.90
N THR A 42 -12.43 -14.11 -1.46
CA THR A 42 -13.27 -12.89 -1.55
C THR A 42 -14.49 -13.00 -0.66
N ARG A 43 -14.75 -12.00 0.18
CA ARG A 43 -15.98 -11.87 0.97
C ARG A 43 -16.61 -10.50 0.79
N VAL A 44 -17.94 -10.46 0.85
CA VAL A 44 -18.71 -9.22 0.83
C VAL A 44 -19.71 -9.25 1.96
N TRP A 45 -19.62 -8.30 2.89
CA TRP A 45 -20.65 -8.04 3.88
C TRP A 45 -21.60 -6.98 3.33
N THR A 46 -22.91 -7.24 3.42
CA THR A 46 -23.96 -6.30 3.05
C THR A 46 -24.75 -5.91 4.29
N TYR A 47 -24.79 -4.61 4.56
CA TYR A 47 -25.47 -4.03 5.72
C TYR A 47 -26.47 -2.97 5.23
N THR A 48 -27.65 -2.91 5.85
CA THR A 48 -28.72 -1.98 5.44
C THR A 48 -29.14 -1.04 6.58
N PRO A 49 -28.28 -0.10 6.99
CA PRO A 49 -28.65 0.89 8.00
C PRO A 49 -29.71 1.84 7.45
N GLU A 50 -30.81 2.01 8.19
CA GLU A 50 -31.84 3.03 7.89
C GLU A 50 -32.39 2.97 6.44
N GLY A 51 -32.38 1.79 5.82
CA GLY A 51 -32.85 1.58 4.43
C GLY A 51 -31.82 1.88 3.33
N ARG A 52 -30.62 2.36 3.69
CA ARG A 52 -29.48 2.55 2.77
C ARG A 52 -28.65 1.28 2.73
N VAL A 53 -28.29 0.78 1.55
CA VAL A 53 -27.45 -0.43 1.42
C VAL A 53 -25.99 -0.02 1.33
N VAL A 54 -25.17 -0.50 2.27
CA VAL A 54 -23.71 -0.32 2.26
C VAL A 54 -23.04 -1.69 2.26
N ARG A 55 -21.88 -1.79 1.62
CA ARG A 55 -21.16 -3.05 1.50
C ARG A 55 -19.69 -2.89 1.86
N ALA A 56 -19.10 -3.96 2.37
CA ALA A 56 -17.66 -4.06 2.58
C ALA A 56 -17.14 -5.27 1.81
N LEU A 57 -16.36 -5.03 0.77
CA LEU A 57 -15.59 -6.04 0.05
C LEU A 57 -14.31 -6.32 0.84
N ALA A 58 -13.96 -7.60 0.99
CA ALA A 58 -12.66 -8.03 1.46
C ALA A 58 -12.03 -8.97 0.44
N ARG A 59 -10.80 -8.68 0.06
CA ARG A 59 -9.92 -9.57 -0.71
C ARG A 59 -8.79 -10.04 0.20
N LEU A 60 -8.67 -11.35 0.37
CA LEU A 60 -7.65 -11.99 1.20
C LEU A 60 -6.53 -12.51 0.30
N VAL A 61 -5.35 -11.93 0.41
CA VAL A 61 -4.13 -12.43 -0.22
C VAL A 61 -3.42 -13.29 0.81
N VAL A 62 -3.57 -14.59 0.66
CA VAL A 62 -3.11 -15.60 1.61
C VAL A 62 -2.32 -16.68 0.88
N PRO A 63 -1.51 -17.49 1.57
CA PRO A 63 -0.77 -18.58 0.95
C PRO A 63 -1.70 -19.54 0.19
N GLU A 64 -1.26 -20.09 -0.94
CA GLU A 64 -2.09 -20.90 -1.87
C GLU A 64 -2.86 -22.06 -1.20
N ASN A 65 -2.33 -22.60 -0.10
CA ASN A 65 -2.93 -23.71 0.63
C ASN A 65 -3.77 -23.28 1.85
N ALA A 66 -4.13 -22.00 1.95
CA ALA A 66 -5.02 -21.53 3.00
C ALA A 66 -6.44 -22.10 2.83
N VAL A 67 -7.04 -22.54 3.94
CA VAL A 67 -8.39 -23.05 3.97
C VAL A 67 -9.32 -21.98 4.51
N PHE A 68 -10.37 -21.67 3.77
CA PHE A 68 -11.38 -20.70 4.19
C PHE A 68 -12.62 -21.39 4.75
N ALA A 69 -13.08 -20.92 5.91
CA ALA A 69 -14.32 -21.37 6.52
C ALA A 69 -15.19 -20.18 6.91
N GLU A 70 -16.50 -20.30 6.68
CA GLU A 70 -17.48 -19.42 7.31
C GLU A 70 -17.85 -19.99 8.67
N ARG A 71 -17.83 -19.13 9.70
CA ARG A 71 -18.06 -19.51 11.08
C ARG A 71 -19.16 -18.63 11.69
N PRO A 72 -20.06 -19.21 12.51
CA PRO A 72 -21.00 -18.42 13.28
C PRO A 72 -20.27 -17.67 14.39
N GLY A 73 -20.63 -16.41 14.60
CA GLY A 73 -20.18 -15.56 15.70
C GLY A 73 -21.34 -14.84 16.36
N GLU A 74 -21.05 -14.18 17.48
CA GLU A 74 -22.00 -13.34 18.20
C GLU A 74 -21.28 -12.06 18.66
N HIS A 75 -21.92 -10.92 18.49
CA HIS A 75 -21.45 -9.64 19.02
C HIS A 75 -22.64 -8.88 19.62
N ASP A 76 -22.56 -8.51 20.91
CA ASP A 76 -23.64 -7.84 21.65
C ASP A 76 -25.02 -8.53 21.54
N GLY A 77 -25.04 -9.88 21.56
CA GLY A 77 -26.27 -10.67 21.45
C GLY A 77 -26.79 -10.81 20.02
N ILE A 78 -26.10 -10.26 19.02
CA ILE A 78 -26.48 -10.32 17.61
C ILE A 78 -25.59 -11.37 16.92
N ALA A 79 -26.23 -12.41 16.40
CA ALA A 79 -25.55 -13.44 15.64
C ALA A 79 -25.07 -12.88 14.28
N HIS A 80 -23.83 -13.21 13.91
CA HIS A 80 -23.24 -12.85 12.62
C HIS A 80 -22.41 -14.00 12.06
N THR A 81 -21.98 -13.87 10.81
CA THR A 81 -21.03 -14.81 10.18
C THR A 81 -19.72 -14.10 9.92
N TYR A 82 -18.63 -14.75 10.30
CA TYR A 82 -17.27 -14.27 10.02
C TYR A 82 -16.53 -15.29 9.16
N VAL A 83 -15.48 -14.82 8.48
CA VAL A 83 -14.59 -15.69 7.72
C VAL A 83 -13.33 -15.98 8.52
N GLU A 84 -12.92 -17.23 8.49
CA GLU A 84 -11.65 -17.72 9.02
C GLU A 84 -10.79 -18.20 7.85
N ALA A 85 -9.57 -17.70 7.74
CA ALA A 85 -8.52 -18.24 6.89
C ALA A 85 -7.52 -19.00 7.76
N CYS A 86 -7.36 -20.29 7.51
CA CYS A 86 -6.44 -21.17 8.23
C CYS A 86 -5.25 -21.50 7.35
N HIS A 87 -4.02 -21.42 7.89
CA HIS A 87 -2.83 -21.89 7.18
C HIS A 87 -1.86 -22.57 8.15
N GLN A 88 -1.24 -23.67 7.71
CA GLN A 88 -0.26 -24.40 8.50
C GLN A 88 1.14 -24.07 8.01
N GLY A 89 1.98 -23.51 8.88
CA GLY A 89 3.34 -23.09 8.55
C GLY A 89 4.14 -22.72 9.79
N ASP A 90 5.45 -22.56 9.61
CA ASP A 90 6.33 -21.98 10.62
C ASP A 90 6.07 -20.47 10.65
N ASP A 91 6.34 -19.81 9.52
CA ASP A 91 6.06 -18.40 9.30
C ASP A 91 4.88 -18.25 8.32
N VAL A 92 4.01 -17.27 8.58
CA VAL A 92 2.85 -17.01 7.72
C VAL A 92 2.65 -15.53 7.49
N THR A 93 2.18 -15.23 6.28
CA THR A 93 1.79 -13.88 5.87
C THR A 93 0.31 -13.88 5.53
N PHE A 94 -0.45 -12.99 6.14
CA PHE A 94 -1.81 -12.68 5.74
C PHE A 94 -1.85 -11.23 5.26
N LEU A 95 -2.38 -11.01 4.06
CA LEU A 95 -2.71 -9.68 3.57
C LEU A 95 -4.21 -9.62 3.27
N ALA A 96 -4.85 -8.52 3.63
CA ALA A 96 -6.25 -8.27 3.32
C ALA A 96 -6.44 -6.83 2.83
N VAL A 97 -7.22 -6.68 1.76
CA VAL A 97 -7.69 -5.39 1.27
C VAL A 97 -9.18 -5.29 1.59
N LEU A 98 -9.55 -4.34 2.44
CA LEU A 98 -10.92 -4.07 2.87
C LEU A 98 -11.41 -2.78 2.23
N TYR A 99 -12.45 -2.88 1.41
CA TYR A 99 -12.98 -1.78 0.62
C TYR A 99 -14.48 -1.59 0.90
N PRO A 100 -14.86 -0.56 1.69
CA PRO A 100 -16.25 -0.15 1.83
C PRO A 100 -16.76 0.55 0.56
N TYR A 101 -17.99 0.26 0.16
CA TYR A 101 -18.62 0.90 -0.99
C TYR A 101 -20.12 1.05 -0.83
N ASP A 102 -20.65 2.02 -1.57
CA ASP A 102 -22.06 2.36 -1.61
C ASP A 102 -22.42 2.95 -2.99
N GLU A 103 -23.13 2.13 -3.76
CA GLU A 103 -23.52 2.46 -5.13
C GLU A 103 -24.49 3.65 -5.18
N SER A 104 -25.25 3.92 -4.10
CA SER A 104 -26.19 5.03 -4.04
C SER A 104 -25.52 6.41 -4.05
N ILE A 105 -24.23 6.46 -3.68
CA ILE A 105 -23.38 7.67 -3.76
C ILE A 105 -22.30 7.56 -4.84
N GLY A 106 -22.40 6.56 -5.72
CA GLY A 106 -21.47 6.37 -6.84
C GLY A 106 -20.16 5.64 -6.52
N LEU A 107 -20.02 5.04 -5.33
CA LEU A 107 -18.88 4.19 -4.98
C LEU A 107 -19.19 2.73 -5.35
N THR A 108 -18.53 2.21 -6.37
CA THR A 108 -18.69 0.82 -6.84
C THR A 108 -17.57 -0.07 -6.33
N ALA A 109 -17.84 -1.38 -6.21
CA ALA A 109 -16.81 -2.35 -5.87
C ALA A 109 -15.65 -2.30 -6.89
N PRO A 110 -14.39 -2.26 -6.44
CA PRO A 110 -13.23 -2.35 -7.31
C PRO A 110 -13.01 -3.80 -7.74
N ASP A 111 -12.21 -3.99 -8.79
CA ASP A 111 -11.58 -5.28 -9.07
C ASP A 111 -10.30 -5.39 -8.26
N ILE A 112 -10.16 -6.45 -7.45
CA ILE A 112 -8.96 -6.68 -6.63
C ILE A 112 -8.42 -8.06 -6.99
N THR A 113 -7.26 -8.07 -7.64
CA THR A 113 -6.57 -9.28 -8.09
C THR A 113 -5.42 -9.60 -7.14
N GLU A 114 -5.28 -10.88 -6.80
CA GLU A 114 -4.12 -11.41 -6.08
C GLU A 114 -2.93 -11.44 -7.05
N ALA A 115 -1.77 -10.92 -6.63
CA ALA A 115 -0.64 -10.68 -7.52
C ALA A 115 0.71 -11.09 -6.94
N SER A 116 0.71 -11.95 -5.91
CA SER A 116 1.92 -12.30 -5.17
C SER A 116 3.00 -12.89 -6.07
N GLN A 117 4.25 -12.57 -5.77
CA GLN A 117 5.42 -13.10 -6.47
C GLN A 117 6.50 -13.50 -5.46
N GLY A 118 6.88 -14.78 -5.48
CA GLY A 118 7.86 -15.30 -4.52
C GLY A 118 7.38 -15.11 -3.08
N GLU A 119 8.17 -14.42 -2.26
CA GLU A 119 7.85 -14.11 -0.85
C GLU A 119 6.99 -12.83 -0.70
N ALA A 120 6.76 -12.08 -1.77
CA ALA A 120 5.96 -10.86 -1.74
C ALA A 120 4.48 -11.16 -1.89
N ALA A 121 3.72 -10.99 -0.80
CA ALA A 121 2.26 -11.04 -0.81
C ALA A 121 1.72 -9.72 -1.36
N GLY A 122 1.03 -9.75 -2.50
CA GLY A 122 0.67 -8.55 -3.24
C GLY A 122 -0.71 -8.56 -3.87
N PHE A 123 -1.19 -7.35 -4.21
CA PHE A 123 -2.47 -7.15 -4.87
C PHE A 123 -2.37 -6.06 -5.95
N ILE A 124 -3.32 -6.13 -6.88
CA ILE A 124 -3.62 -5.06 -7.83
C ILE A 124 -5.09 -4.70 -7.62
N LEU A 125 -5.37 -3.42 -7.38
CA LEU A 125 -6.73 -2.88 -7.29
C LEU A 125 -7.00 -1.97 -8.49
N ALA A 126 -8.12 -2.17 -9.17
CA ALA A 126 -8.57 -1.34 -10.27
C ALA A 126 -9.99 -0.81 -10.01
N ALA A 127 -10.16 0.51 -10.11
CA ALA A 127 -11.43 1.18 -9.88
C ALA A 127 -11.62 2.35 -10.87
N GLY A 128 -12.38 2.12 -11.94
CA GLY A 128 -12.59 3.13 -12.97
C GLY A 128 -11.29 3.49 -13.69
N LYS A 129 -10.80 4.72 -13.46
CA LYS A 129 -9.51 5.20 -14.00
C LYS A 129 -8.34 4.96 -13.06
N GLU A 130 -8.58 4.47 -11.86
CA GLU A 130 -7.52 4.29 -10.87
C GLU A 130 -6.98 2.87 -10.89
N ARG A 131 -5.67 2.79 -10.67
CA ARG A 131 -4.93 1.55 -10.48
C ARG A 131 -4.04 1.70 -9.27
N GLU A 132 -4.12 0.74 -8.36
CA GLU A 132 -3.25 0.66 -7.19
C GLU A 132 -2.56 -0.69 -7.19
N ILE A 133 -1.31 -0.67 -6.75
CA ILE A 133 -0.48 -1.85 -6.65
C ILE A 133 0.20 -1.79 -5.31
N GLY A 134 0.17 -2.89 -4.56
CA GLY A 134 0.90 -2.96 -3.29
C GLY A 134 1.29 -4.39 -2.96
N TRP A 135 2.41 -4.52 -2.24
CA TRP A 135 2.84 -5.79 -1.68
C TRP A 135 3.65 -5.58 -0.42
N ILE A 136 3.74 -6.65 0.34
CA ILE A 136 4.57 -6.71 1.54
C ILE A 136 5.26 -8.08 1.57
N GLN A 137 6.49 -8.10 2.06
CA GLN A 137 7.35 -9.27 2.21
C GLN A 137 8.11 -9.20 3.52
N GLN A 138 8.53 -10.36 4.01
CA GLN A 138 9.22 -10.49 5.29
C GLN A 138 10.64 -9.90 5.24
N ASN A 139 11.39 -10.24 4.19
CA ASN A 139 12.78 -9.86 4.07
C ASN A 139 12.93 -8.72 3.06
N SER A 140 13.81 -7.77 3.35
CA SER A 140 14.26 -6.81 2.35
C SER A 140 15.04 -7.57 1.27
N ALA A 141 14.35 -7.88 0.19
CA ALA A 141 14.87 -8.56 -0.98
C ALA A 141 14.29 -7.89 -2.22
N GLU A 142 15.05 -7.88 -3.31
CA GLU A 142 14.53 -7.32 -4.55
C GLU A 142 13.31 -8.14 -5.02
N ALA A 143 12.17 -7.46 -5.13
CA ALA A 143 10.93 -7.99 -5.67
C ALA A 143 10.44 -7.08 -6.80
N GLU A 144 9.75 -7.68 -7.77
CA GLU A 144 9.08 -6.96 -8.84
C GLU A 144 7.61 -7.38 -8.88
N LEU A 145 6.70 -6.42 -8.95
CA LEU A 145 5.28 -6.68 -9.09
C LEU A 145 4.64 -5.62 -9.99
N ALA A 146 4.11 -6.08 -11.12
CA ALA A 146 3.39 -5.24 -12.09
C ALA A 146 4.15 -3.94 -12.48
N GLY A 147 5.44 -4.06 -12.77
CA GLY A 147 6.29 -2.94 -13.20
C GLY A 147 6.91 -2.13 -12.06
N ILE A 148 6.58 -2.42 -10.80
CA ILE A 148 7.30 -1.82 -9.67
C ILE A 148 8.38 -2.76 -9.17
N GLN A 149 9.61 -2.25 -9.03
CA GLN A 149 10.76 -2.98 -8.48
C GLN A 149 11.27 -2.29 -7.21
N SER A 150 11.49 -3.03 -6.14
CA SER A 150 11.99 -2.50 -4.87
C SER A 150 12.63 -3.58 -4.01
N ASP A 151 13.54 -3.20 -3.11
CA ASP A 151 14.05 -4.03 -2.01
C ASP A 151 13.25 -3.86 -0.70
N ALA A 152 12.20 -3.04 -0.71
CA ALA A 152 11.43 -2.70 0.47
C ALA A 152 10.68 -3.92 1.03
N GLN A 153 10.49 -3.95 2.34
CA GLN A 153 9.56 -4.89 2.96
C GLN A 153 8.12 -4.58 2.59
N GLY A 154 7.78 -3.34 2.28
CA GLY A 154 6.45 -3.00 1.81
C GLY A 154 6.48 -1.85 0.80
N VAL A 155 5.61 -1.94 -0.20
CA VAL A 155 5.41 -0.90 -1.21
C VAL A 155 3.93 -0.75 -1.51
N PHE A 156 3.55 0.47 -1.85
CA PHE A 156 2.29 0.77 -2.51
C PHE A 156 2.50 1.92 -3.48
N ALA A 157 1.79 1.90 -4.58
CA ALA A 157 1.68 3.02 -5.48
C ALA A 157 0.29 3.09 -6.10
N ARG A 158 -0.15 4.32 -6.35
CA ARG A 158 -1.45 4.65 -6.95
C ARG A 158 -1.23 5.48 -8.19
N TRP A 159 -1.94 5.10 -9.25
CA TRP A 159 -2.07 5.85 -10.49
C TRP A 159 -3.52 6.24 -10.72
N GLN A 160 -3.69 7.40 -11.34
CA GLN A 160 -4.93 7.79 -11.98
C GLN A 160 -4.66 7.89 -13.47
N THR A 161 -5.36 7.09 -14.27
CA THR A 161 -5.00 6.77 -15.65
C THR A 161 -3.57 6.22 -15.69
N ASP A 162 -2.62 6.96 -16.29
CA ASP A 162 -1.20 6.59 -16.35
C ASP A 162 -0.32 7.52 -15.48
N GLU A 163 -0.93 8.46 -14.74
CA GLU A 163 -0.22 9.41 -13.91
C GLU A 163 -0.10 8.91 -12.47
N LEU A 164 1.13 8.79 -11.98
CA LEU A 164 1.43 8.45 -10.60
C LEU A 164 0.91 9.55 -9.66
N GLN A 165 0.09 9.16 -8.69
CA GLN A 165 -0.57 10.07 -7.74
C GLN A 165 0.05 10.01 -6.35
N SER A 166 0.48 8.84 -5.91
CA SER A 166 1.12 8.66 -4.63
C SER A 166 1.82 7.31 -4.55
N TRP A 167 2.79 7.20 -3.64
CA TRP A 167 3.42 5.95 -3.30
C TRP A 167 3.99 6.00 -1.89
N TRP A 168 4.22 4.84 -1.30
CA TRP A 168 5.04 4.70 -0.10
C TRP A 168 5.95 3.48 -0.19
N LEU A 169 7.07 3.54 0.52
CA LEU A 169 7.94 2.39 0.78
C LEU A 169 8.20 2.26 2.29
N TYR A 170 8.36 1.02 2.74
CA TYR A 170 8.71 0.68 4.12
C TYR A 170 9.94 -0.21 4.14
N GLN A 171 10.96 0.18 4.92
CA GLN A 171 12.22 -0.56 5.08
C GLN A 171 12.87 -0.95 3.75
N GLY A 172 13.15 0.03 2.89
CA GLY A 172 13.78 -0.18 1.58
C GLY A 172 14.74 0.93 1.21
N SER A 173 15.66 0.64 0.30
CA SER A 173 16.65 1.59 -0.19
C SER A 173 16.37 2.07 -1.61
N PHE A 174 15.49 1.42 -2.37
CA PHE A 174 15.09 1.93 -3.68
C PHE A 174 13.66 1.56 -4.08
N ILE A 175 13.13 2.32 -5.03
CA ILE A 175 11.91 1.98 -5.76
C ILE A 175 12.03 2.44 -7.22
N LYS A 176 11.58 1.60 -8.15
CA LYS A 176 11.53 1.89 -9.58
C LYS A 176 10.15 1.61 -10.13
N PHE A 177 9.68 2.42 -11.07
CA PHE A 177 8.46 2.17 -11.84
C PHE A 177 8.84 2.00 -13.32
N ASP A 178 8.45 0.88 -13.93
CA ASP A 178 8.70 0.52 -15.32
C ASP A 178 10.19 0.66 -15.72
N GLY A 179 11.07 0.27 -14.80
CA GLY A 179 12.54 0.36 -14.94
C GLY A 179 13.15 1.74 -14.65
N GLY A 180 12.33 2.79 -14.50
CA GLY A 180 12.78 4.13 -14.11
C GLY A 180 12.98 4.24 -12.60
N VAL A 181 14.17 4.66 -12.16
CA VAL A 181 14.47 4.88 -10.73
C VAL A 181 13.67 6.07 -10.22
N ILE A 182 12.92 5.87 -9.15
CA ILE A 182 12.12 6.92 -8.50
C ILE A 182 12.81 7.42 -7.25
N LEU A 183 13.29 6.49 -6.42
CA LEU A 183 14.07 6.79 -5.24
C LEU A 183 15.21 5.77 -5.13
N HIS A 184 16.37 6.25 -4.69
CA HIS A 184 17.48 5.44 -4.26
C HIS A 184 18.14 6.10 -3.04
N SER A 185 18.56 5.30 -2.07
CA SER A 185 19.28 5.78 -0.89
C SER A 185 20.51 4.93 -0.56
N SER A 186 21.46 5.51 0.18
CA SER A 186 22.67 4.80 0.60
C SER A 186 22.44 3.72 1.68
N SER A 187 21.28 3.75 2.33
CA SER A 187 20.84 2.80 3.35
C SER A 187 19.31 2.75 3.39
N PRO A 188 18.69 1.68 3.93
CA PRO A 188 17.25 1.58 4.02
C PRO A 188 16.61 2.81 4.69
N ILE A 189 15.59 3.36 4.05
CA ILE A 189 14.68 4.35 4.62
C ILE A 189 13.63 3.58 5.42
N ALA A 190 13.39 3.97 6.67
CA ALA A 190 12.46 3.28 7.54
C ALA A 190 11.03 3.38 6.97
N PHE A 191 10.66 4.56 6.51
CA PHE A 191 9.42 4.81 5.78
C PHE A 191 9.59 6.02 4.85
N ALA A 192 9.03 5.99 3.65
CA ALA A 192 8.80 7.21 2.87
C ALA A 192 7.43 7.16 2.21
N ALA A 193 6.77 8.29 2.14
CA ALA A 193 5.51 8.45 1.41
C ALA A 193 5.51 9.78 0.67
N LEU A 194 5.11 9.75 -0.60
CA LEU A 194 4.91 10.94 -1.42
C LEU A 194 3.50 10.94 -2.02
N SER A 195 2.94 12.14 -2.14
CA SER A 195 1.70 12.42 -2.84
C SER A 195 1.94 13.60 -3.77
N TYR A 196 1.44 13.46 -4.99
CA TYR A 196 1.41 14.52 -5.99
C TYR A 196 0.11 15.29 -5.77
N GLU A 197 0.19 16.57 -5.38
CA GLU A 197 -1.00 17.41 -5.23
C GLU A 197 -1.53 17.87 -6.59
N ASP A 198 -0.59 18.17 -7.48
CA ASP A 198 -0.79 18.48 -8.88
C ASP A 198 0.50 18.12 -9.66
N ARG A 199 0.54 18.46 -10.94
CA ARG A 199 1.72 18.20 -11.80
C ARG A 199 2.96 19.00 -11.41
N SER A 200 2.81 20.02 -10.57
CA SER A 200 3.86 20.95 -10.16
C SER A 200 4.36 20.73 -8.73
N THR A 201 3.58 20.08 -7.86
CA THR A 201 3.86 19.99 -6.43
C THR A 201 3.79 18.56 -5.90
N VAL A 202 4.90 18.09 -5.32
CA VAL A 202 4.97 16.83 -4.59
C VAL A 202 5.20 17.10 -3.12
N LYS A 203 4.40 16.49 -2.26
CA LYS A 203 4.54 16.55 -0.81
C LYS A 203 4.77 15.16 -0.24
N GLY A 204 5.51 15.07 0.84
CA GLY A 204 5.66 13.81 1.52
C GLY A 204 6.43 13.87 2.82
N ILE A 205 6.73 12.68 3.29
CA ILE A 205 7.51 12.44 4.49
C ILE A 205 8.51 11.33 4.21
N PHE A 206 9.64 11.37 4.91
CA PHE A 206 10.52 10.22 5.02
C PHE A 206 11.04 10.11 6.44
N GLU A 207 11.34 8.89 6.86
CA GLU A 207 11.86 8.56 8.18
C GLU A 207 13.16 7.77 8.03
N ASN A 208 14.19 8.18 8.76
CA ASN A 208 15.45 7.49 8.80
C ASN A 208 16.02 7.34 10.20
N THR A 209 16.65 6.19 10.43
CA THR A 209 17.26 5.81 11.70
C THR A 209 18.77 6.05 11.74
N SER A 210 19.37 6.37 10.59
CA SER A 210 20.78 6.76 10.44
C SER A 210 20.93 7.83 9.36
N PRO A 211 22.00 8.64 9.37
CA PRO A 211 22.32 9.53 8.25
C PRO A 211 22.40 8.76 6.92
N LEU A 212 21.90 9.34 5.83
CA LEU A 212 21.90 8.70 4.52
C LEU A 212 21.93 9.71 3.38
N SER A 213 22.36 9.27 2.21
CA SER A 213 22.24 10.02 0.96
C SER A 213 21.00 9.57 0.21
N ILE A 214 20.20 10.51 -0.26
CA ILE A 214 18.97 10.27 -1.03
C ILE A 214 19.18 10.81 -2.43
N ALA A 215 18.75 10.03 -3.42
CA ALA A 215 18.58 10.43 -4.80
C ALA A 215 17.11 10.18 -5.18
N PHE A 216 16.40 11.24 -5.54
CA PHE A 216 14.97 11.20 -5.87
C PHE A 216 14.74 11.74 -7.28
N HIS A 217 13.98 11.01 -8.08
CA HIS A 217 13.64 11.40 -9.44
C HIS A 217 12.51 12.43 -9.44
N ALA A 218 12.85 13.66 -9.78
CA ALA A 218 11.92 14.78 -9.88
C ALA A 218 12.20 15.57 -11.17
N PRO A 219 11.66 15.12 -12.31
CA PRO A 219 11.77 15.85 -13.57
C PRO A 219 11.32 17.30 -13.43
N GLY A 220 12.15 18.23 -13.87
CA GLY A 220 11.82 19.65 -13.85
C GLY A 220 11.73 20.28 -12.46
N ALA A 221 12.20 19.61 -11.40
CA ALA A 221 12.31 20.19 -10.07
C ALA A 221 13.21 21.43 -10.07
N PHE A 222 12.72 22.51 -9.47
CA PHE A 222 13.47 23.76 -9.30
C PHE A 222 13.65 24.15 -7.83
N GLU A 223 12.87 23.53 -6.92
CA GLU A 223 12.99 23.75 -5.49
C GLU A 223 12.69 22.45 -4.74
N VAL A 224 13.50 22.16 -3.73
CA VAL A 224 13.27 21.05 -2.80
C VAL A 224 13.49 21.57 -1.39
N VAL A 225 12.51 21.34 -0.52
CA VAL A 225 12.50 21.80 0.87
C VAL A 225 12.37 20.60 1.79
N VAL A 226 13.30 20.47 2.72
CA VAL A 226 13.28 19.47 3.79
C VAL A 226 13.15 20.19 5.12
N ASP A 227 12.12 19.84 5.91
CA ASP A 227 11.83 20.48 7.21
C ASP A 227 11.74 22.01 7.15
N GLY A 228 11.16 22.53 6.07
CA GLY A 228 11.04 23.97 5.83
C GLY A 228 12.34 24.65 5.40
N VAL A 229 13.43 23.89 5.19
CA VAL A 229 14.72 24.41 4.74
C VAL A 229 14.98 24.02 3.27
N PRO A 230 15.14 24.99 2.36
CA PRO A 230 15.49 24.72 0.97
C PRO A 230 16.87 24.05 0.85
N LEU A 231 16.95 23.00 0.04
CA LEU A 231 18.20 22.32 -0.30
C LEU A 231 18.98 23.18 -1.30
N THR A 232 20.08 23.76 -0.85
CA THR A 232 20.95 24.65 -1.65
C THR A 232 21.84 23.92 -2.66
N HIS A 233 21.93 22.58 -2.57
CA HIS A 233 22.83 21.74 -3.37
C HIS A 233 22.11 20.53 -3.98
N ALA A 234 20.81 20.65 -4.31
CA ALA A 234 20.18 19.69 -5.19
C ALA A 234 20.81 19.86 -6.58
N ASN A 235 21.64 18.91 -7.01
CA ASN A 235 22.11 18.91 -8.39
C ASN A 235 20.93 18.54 -9.29
N THR A 236 20.26 19.54 -9.89
CA THR A 236 19.07 19.34 -10.73
C THR A 236 19.40 18.98 -12.18
N ASP A 237 20.62 18.48 -12.42
CA ASP A 237 20.97 17.87 -13.69
C ASP A 237 20.11 16.60 -13.89
N ASP A 238 19.50 16.46 -15.08
CA ASP A 238 18.89 15.22 -15.56
C ASP A 238 17.80 14.58 -14.66
N ASN A 239 16.82 15.37 -14.22
CA ASN A 239 15.60 14.90 -13.55
C ASN A 239 15.81 14.25 -12.17
N LEU A 240 16.97 14.46 -11.54
CA LEU A 240 17.30 13.87 -10.24
C LEU A 240 17.58 14.97 -9.22
N VAL A 241 17.19 14.76 -7.97
CA VAL A 241 17.51 15.60 -6.83
C VAL A 241 18.29 14.73 -5.86
N GLN A 242 19.46 15.21 -5.44
CA GLN A 242 20.32 14.48 -4.51
C GLN A 242 20.64 15.33 -3.29
N TRP A 243 20.62 14.71 -2.10
CA TRP A 243 21.09 15.35 -0.87
C TRP A 243 21.57 14.34 0.15
N HIS A 244 22.26 14.83 1.18
CA HIS A 244 22.70 14.04 2.32
C HIS A 244 21.93 14.47 3.57
N GLN A 245 21.12 13.58 4.11
CA GLN A 245 20.39 13.78 5.36
C GLN A 245 21.28 13.40 6.54
N THR A 246 21.62 14.37 7.38
CA THR A 246 22.52 14.17 8.54
C THR A 246 21.78 13.92 9.85
N THR A 247 20.53 14.35 9.95
CA THR A 247 19.67 14.10 11.12
C THR A 247 18.85 12.83 10.93
N THR A 248 18.41 12.26 12.05
CA THR A 248 17.53 11.08 12.10
C THR A 248 16.16 11.49 12.61
N GLY A 249 15.14 10.73 12.24
CA GLY A 249 13.76 10.97 12.64
C GLY A 249 12.86 11.10 11.42
N THR A 250 11.68 11.68 11.62
CA THR A 250 10.73 11.98 10.56
C THR A 250 11.01 13.37 10.00
N HIS A 251 11.10 13.44 8.68
CA HIS A 251 11.34 14.65 7.92
C HIS A 251 10.18 14.92 6.97
N THR A 252 9.86 16.19 6.79
CA THR A 252 8.89 16.64 5.77
C THR A 252 9.61 16.97 4.48
N LEU A 253 8.97 16.69 3.35
CA LEU A 253 9.50 16.93 2.01
C LEU A 253 8.48 17.67 1.16
N LEU A 254 8.94 18.73 0.50
CA LEU A 254 8.21 19.45 -0.54
C LEU A 254 9.12 19.58 -1.76
N ILE A 255 8.60 19.24 -2.92
CA ILE A 255 9.28 19.37 -4.21
C ILE A 255 8.40 20.18 -5.14
N SER A 256 8.95 21.31 -5.60
CA SER A 256 8.31 22.16 -6.62
C SER A 256 8.96 21.87 -7.96
N THR A 257 8.12 21.54 -8.95
CA THR A 257 8.51 21.18 -10.31
C THR A 257 7.87 22.15 -11.31
N SER A 258 8.59 22.43 -12.39
CA SER A 258 8.03 23.19 -13.51
C SER A 258 7.04 22.30 -14.25
N ASP A 259 5.82 22.81 -14.48
CA ASP A 259 4.83 22.20 -15.35
C ASP A 259 5.44 21.97 -16.75
N LYS A 260 6.09 20.82 -16.95
CA LYS A 260 6.43 20.38 -18.29
C LYS A 260 5.31 19.48 -18.75
N GLY A 261 4.28 20.13 -19.30
CA GLY A 261 3.35 19.49 -20.21
C GLY A 261 4.13 18.72 -21.28
N GLY A 262 3.96 17.40 -21.27
CA GLY A 262 4.11 16.53 -22.42
C GLY A 262 2.73 16.20 -22.96
#